data_AF-A0A1G3TST8-F1
#
_entry.id   AF-A0A1G3TST8-F1
#
_cell.length_a   1.000
_cell.length_b   1.000
_cell.length_c   1.000
_cell.angle_alpha   90.00
_cell.angle_beta   90.00
_cell.angle_gamma   90.00
#
_symmetry.space_group_name_H-M   'P 1'
#
loop_
_entity.id
_entity.type
_entity.pdbx_description
1 polymer ?
#
loop_
_entity_poly.entity_id
_entity_poly.type
_entity_poly.pdbx_seq_one_letter_code
_entity_poly.pdbx_strand_id
1 'polypeptide(L)'
;MHTLKLQIQDDIYENLLSKGIDINRKLQEFITTLADDGYPAISTQEAKKRVADAVDRYRDGSGSYTPIDKDYIDEMHNYIQSL
;
A
#
# COMPACT_ATOMS: atom_id res chain seq x y z
N MET A 1 -20.04 -8.46 6.20
CA MET A 1 -19.77 -8.68 4.76
C MET A 1 -20.42 -7.53 4.00
N HIS A 2 -19.64 -6.72 3.30
CA HIS A 2 -20.16 -5.64 2.44
C HIS A 2 -20.25 -6.18 1.00
N THR A 3 -21.36 -5.92 0.30
CA THR A 3 -21.59 -6.41 -1.07
C THR A 3 -21.76 -5.21 -2.00
N LEU A 4 -20.92 -5.13 -3.03
CA LEU A 4 -21.03 -4.13 -4.10
C LEU A 4 -21.87 -4.71 -5.23
N LYS A 5 -22.94 -4.01 -5.63
CA LYS A 5 -23.80 -4.40 -6.76
C LYS A 5 -23.51 -3.47 -7.94
N LEU A 6 -22.93 -4.02 -9.00
CA LEU A 6 -22.76 -3.32 -10.28
C LEU A 6 -24.02 -3.48 -11.12
N GLN A 7 -24.49 -2.37 -11.67
CA GLN A 7 -25.50 -2.36 -12.73
C GLN A 7 -24.80 -1.99 -14.04
N ILE A 8 -24.92 -2.85 -15.04
CA ILE A 8 -24.37 -2.65 -16.38
C ILE A 8 -25.44 -3.06 -17.40
N GLN A 9 -25.30 -2.58 -18.63
CA GLN A 9 -26.21 -2.92 -19.72
C GLN A 9 -25.99 -4.37 -20.18
N ASP A 10 -27.06 -5.02 -20.61
CA ASP A 10 -27.05 -6.45 -20.97
C ASP A 10 -26.11 -6.74 -22.14
N ASP A 11 -26.08 -5.87 -23.15
CA ASP A 11 -25.20 -6.01 -24.32
C ASP A 11 -23.71 -5.96 -23.94
N ILE A 12 -23.35 -5.09 -22.97
CA ILE A 12 -22.02 -5.02 -22.39
C ILE A 12 -21.72 -6.28 -21.60
N TYR A 13 -22.67 -6.76 -20.78
CA TYR A 13 -22.50 -7.98 -19.99
C TYR A 13 -22.23 -9.20 -20.88
N GLU A 14 -23.05 -9.40 -21.91
CA GLU A 14 -22.90 -10.50 -22.86
C GLU A 14 -21.59 -10.40 -23.67
N ASN A 15 -21.17 -9.18 -24.05
CA ASN A 15 -19.88 -8.98 -24.70
C ASN A 15 -18.71 -9.41 -23.79
N LEU A 16 -18.76 -9.06 -22.51
CA LEU A 16 -17.74 -9.43 -21.54
C LEU A 16 -17.72 -10.94 -21.30
N LEU A 17 -18.89 -11.57 -21.17
CA LEU A 17 -19.01 -13.03 -21.07
C LEU A 17 -18.43 -13.75 -22.28
N SER A 18 -18.74 -13.29 -23.51
CA SER A 18 -18.24 -13.91 -24.74
C SER A 18 -16.71 -13.88 -24.86
N LYS A 19 -16.07 -12.93 -24.18
CA LYS A 19 -14.60 -12.79 -24.09
C LYS A 19 -13.99 -13.60 -22.94
N GLY A 20 -14.79 -14.37 -22.20
CA GLY A 20 -14.36 -15.12 -21.03
C GLY A 20 -14.01 -14.24 -19.83
N ILE A 21 -14.52 -13.01 -19.78
CA ILE A 21 -14.24 -12.06 -18.69
C ILE A 21 -15.21 -12.32 -17.55
N ASP A 22 -14.67 -12.76 -16.41
CA ASP A 22 -15.41 -12.86 -15.14
C ASP A 22 -15.42 -11.50 -14.43
N ILE A 23 -16.54 -10.79 -14.56
CA ILE A 23 -16.73 -9.44 -14.02
C ILE A 23 -16.64 -9.41 -12.50
N ASN A 24 -17.17 -10.42 -11.81
CA ASN A 24 -17.14 -10.47 -10.35
C ASN A 24 -15.71 -10.64 -9.85
N ARG A 25 -14.94 -11.53 -10.47
CA ARG A 25 -13.51 -11.70 -10.17
C ARG A 25 -12.71 -10.43 -10.47
N LYS A 26 -12.96 -9.79 -11.62
CA LYS A 26 -12.28 -8.53 -12.00
C LYS A 26 -12.56 -7.39 -11.03
N LEU A 27 -13.80 -7.30 -10.53
CA LEU A 27 -14.16 -6.32 -9.50
C LEU A 27 -13.46 -6.63 -8.18
N GLN A 28 -13.38 -7.90 -7.76
CA GLN A 28 -12.66 -8.28 -6.55
C GLN A 28 -11.18 -7.91 -6.65
N GLU A 29 -10.52 -8.25 -7.78
CA GLU A 29 -9.14 -7.86 -8.06
C GLU A 29 -8.95 -6.34 -7.95
N PHE A 30 -9.83 -5.56 -8.59
CA PHE A 30 -9.78 -4.10 -8.52
C PHE A 30 -9.96 -3.57 -7.10
N ILE A 31 -10.93 -4.08 -6.34
CA ILE A 31 -11.13 -3.68 -4.93
C ILE A 31 -9.89 -4.04 -4.10
N THR A 32 -9.26 -5.18 -4.34
CA THR A 32 -8.00 -5.54 -3.68
C THR A 32 -6.86 -4.58 -4.05
N THR A 33 -6.80 -4.08 -5.29
CA THR A 33 -5.82 -3.04 -5.64
C THR A 33 -6.09 -1.68 -5.01
N LEU A 34 -7.34 -1.41 -4.61
CA LEU A 34 -7.73 -0.20 -3.88
C LEU A 34 -7.55 -0.35 -2.37
N ALA A 35 -7.41 -1.59 -1.88
CA ALA A 35 -6.98 -1.80 -0.51
C ALA A 35 -5.53 -1.29 -0.43
N ASP A 36 -5.36 -0.18 0.27
CA ASP A 36 -4.05 0.35 0.68
C ASP A 36 -3.27 -0.74 1.44
N ASP A 37 -2.02 -0.48 1.78
CA ASP A 37 -1.04 -1.33 2.50
C ASP A 37 -1.49 -2.03 3.81
N GLY A 38 -2.79 -2.05 4.10
CA GLY A 38 -3.42 -2.61 5.29
C GLY A 38 -3.63 -1.56 6.37
N TYR A 39 -3.13 -0.33 6.18
CA TYR A 39 -3.27 0.74 7.15
C TYR A 39 -4.40 1.69 6.77
N PRO A 40 -5.30 2.03 7.70
CA PRO A 40 -6.30 3.06 7.46
C PRO A 40 -5.61 4.38 7.11
N ALA A 41 -6.11 5.08 6.08
CA ALA A 41 -5.67 6.42 5.78
C ALA A 41 -5.78 7.30 7.04
N ILE A 42 -4.69 8.00 7.36
CA ILE A 42 -4.62 8.91 8.51
C ILE A 42 -4.83 10.35 8.06
N SER A 43 -5.31 11.20 8.98
CA SER A 43 -5.41 12.63 8.70
C SER A 43 -4.02 13.27 8.59
N THR A 44 -3.93 14.39 7.88
CA THR A 44 -2.70 15.19 7.82
C THR A 44 -2.18 15.59 9.20
N GLN A 45 -3.08 15.83 10.16
CA GLN A 45 -2.70 16.17 11.53
C GLN A 45 -2.06 14.98 12.26
N GLU A 46 -2.63 13.79 12.12
CA GLU A 46 -2.08 12.56 12.69
C GLU A 46 -0.72 12.22 12.05
N ALA A 47 -0.59 12.39 10.73
CA ALA A 47 0.69 12.22 10.04
C ALA A 47 1.77 13.15 10.59
N LYS A 48 1.47 14.44 10.75
CA LYS A 48 2.39 15.43 11.33
C LYS A 48 2.81 15.06 12.75
N LYS A 49 1.85 14.61 13.57
CA LYS A 49 2.12 14.16 14.94
C LYS A 49 3.08 12.96 14.95
N ARG A 50 2.81 11.92 14.16
CA ARG A 50 3.68 10.73 14.09
C ARG A 50 5.11 11.06 13.70
N VAL A 51 5.29 11.99 12.75
CA VAL A 51 6.61 12.47 12.33
C VAL A 51 7.30 13.23 13.46
N ALA A 52 6.61 14.18 14.10
CA ALA A 52 7.17 14.94 15.23
C ALA A 52 7.58 14.01 16.38
N ASP A 53 6.69 13.11 16.79
CA ASP A 53 6.96 12.14 17.86
C ASP A 53 8.15 11.24 17.52
N ALA A 54 8.33 10.86 16.24
CA ALA A 54 9.48 10.07 15.80
C ALA A 54 10.81 10.86 15.87
N VAL A 55 10.78 12.13 15.50
CA VAL A 55 11.94 13.03 15.59
C VAL A 55 12.33 13.24 17.06
N ASP A 56 11.37 13.46 17.95
CA ASP A 56 11.63 13.66 19.38
C ASP A 56 12.22 12.39 20.01
N ARG A 57 11.66 11.20 19.71
CA ARG A 57 12.26 9.93 20.16
C ARG A 57 13.70 9.75 19.69
N TYR A 58 14.03 10.20 18.48
CA TYR A 58 15.38 10.16 17.94
C TYR A 58 16.33 11.13 18.66
N ARG A 59 15.87 12.35 18.92
CA ARG A 59 16.65 13.35 19.66
C ARG A 59 16.91 12.92 21.10
N ASP A 60 15.92 12.34 21.75
CA ASP A 60 15.98 11.97 23.17
C ASP A 60 16.59 10.57 23.38
N GLY A 61 16.94 9.87 22.30
CA GLY A 61 17.51 8.51 22.36
C GLY A 61 16.56 7.46 22.95
N SER A 62 15.26 7.72 22.95
CA SER A 62 14.23 6.85 23.54
C SER A 62 13.56 5.92 22.53
N GLY A 63 13.86 6.07 21.23
CA GLY A 63 13.32 5.19 20.20
C GLY A 63 13.97 3.80 20.18
N SER A 64 13.21 2.83 19.66
CA SER A 64 13.74 1.52 19.27
C SER A 64 14.03 1.56 17.77
N TYR A 65 15.28 1.24 17.41
CA TYR A 65 15.76 1.29 16.03
C TYR A 65 16.27 -0.08 15.63
N THR A 66 16.07 -0.42 14.35
CA THR A 66 16.74 -1.58 13.77
C THR A 66 18.25 -1.41 13.96
N PRO A 67 18.93 -2.40 14.56
CA PRO A 67 20.38 -2.36 14.68
C PRO A 67 21.01 -2.11 13.31
N ILE A 68 22.11 -1.36 13.29
CA ILE A 68 22.88 -1.16 12.06
C ILE A 68 23.41 -2.53 11.64
N ASP A 69 22.87 -3.06 10.56
CA ASP A 69 23.43 -4.19 9.82
C ASP A 69 24.50 -3.63 8.87
N LYS A 70 25.76 -3.91 9.20
CA LYS A 70 26.91 -3.40 8.42
C LYS A 70 26.92 -3.97 7.01
N ASP A 71 26.54 -5.24 6.85
CA ASP A 71 26.58 -5.90 5.55
C ASP A 71 25.54 -5.27 4.62
N TYR A 72 24.36 -4.96 5.15
CA TYR A 72 23.31 -4.24 4.42
C TYR A 72 23.74 -2.81 4.03
N ILE A 73 24.39 -2.07 4.95
CA ILE A 73 24.88 -0.72 4.65
C ILE A 73 25.96 -0.74 3.57
N ASP A 74 26.92 -1.67 3.65
CA ASP A 74 28.00 -1.79 2.68
C ASP A 74 27.45 -2.18 1.30
N GLU A 75 26.47 -3.09 1.24
CA GLU A 75 25.78 -3.47 0.00
C GLU A 75 25.03 -2.28 -0.63
N MET A 76 24.28 -1.52 0.17
CA MET A 76 23.60 -0.30 -0.28
C MET A 76 24.59 0.76 -0.78
N HIS A 77 25.72 0.94 -0.08
CA HIS A 77 26.75 1.91 -0.46
C HIS A 77 27.37 1.57 -1.81
N ASN A 78 27.69 0.29 -2.03
CA ASN A 78 28.23 -0.21 -3.28
C ASN A 78 27.22 -0.07 -4.43
N TYR A 79 25.95 -0.37 -4.18
CA TYR A 79 24.88 -0.18 -5.17
C TYR A 79 24.76 1.29 -5.59
N ILE A 80 24.71 2.23 -4.64
CA ILE A 80 24.63 3.67 -4.94
C ILE A 80 25.84 4.16 -5.74
N GLN A 81 27.04 3.67 -5.42
CA GLN A 81 28.25 4.02 -6.19
C GLN A 81 28.27 3.44 -7.61
N SER A 82 27.48 2.40 -7.87
CA SER A 82 27.40 1.75 -9.19
C SER A 82 26.35 2.37 -10.13
N LEU A 83 25.50 3.27 -9.61
CA LEU A 83 24.54 4.06 -10.39
C LEU A 83 25.20 5.28 -11.05
#